data_AF-A0A2G6CVI4-F1
#
_entry.id   AF-A0A2G6CVI4-F1
#
_cell.length_a   1.000
_cell.length_b   1.000
_cell.length_c   1.000
_cell.angle_alpha   90.00
_cell.angle_beta   90.00
_cell.angle_gamma   90.00
#
_symmetry.space_group_name_H-M   'P 1'
#
loop_
_entity.id
_entity.type
_entity.pdbx_description
1 polymer ?
#
loop_
_entity_poly.entity_id
_entity_poly.type
_entity_poly.pdbx_seq_one_letter_code
_entity_poly.pdbx_strand_id
1 'polypeptide(L)'
;MGVFAVFGYLLLINQEVLKQALLAYFFPQSWQSPSERLFLFFYESQSKQVLGNLILSSSLVVASIFLFPLKEIYSAVTEKELNYPNGKPHEFPLWMQAMEETRLFFFYAATQLGILWIGYYPYEWANVLSVVLSYLFLFYTFGLDTISPTLQRHRLRYSKINKLLGKNLVATLVFGVMYSAPALALSQWILHMESSLSLLEVSTILFAFNLTFIAISIPAGTRIASELLQEAPDVAPVNPSVARRVYIAMFFLLVTELVLHTRLVQSMHHKSQVLKANYSVNFGSFGFDYISADESIENKTKNLVSFDMEVENPSRFDIVFEDSRLFIKKDDRLVSDVAITGFAVPAGETRLVTLVFNSQSDFSGATLGSIRHIFSGWDMELHLQLFPGIPFIVEVMTAEDEDE
;
A
#
# COMPACT_ATOMS: atom_id res chain seq x y z
N MET A 1 -23.46 18.26 2.24
CA MET A 1 -23.75 17.12 1.34
C MET A 1 -23.68 17.51 -0.14
N GLY A 2 -24.52 18.42 -0.64
CA GLY A 2 -24.58 18.75 -2.09
C GLY A 2 -23.26 19.23 -2.72
N VAL A 3 -22.49 20.09 -2.05
CA VAL A 3 -21.18 20.56 -2.55
C VAL A 3 -20.15 19.44 -2.65
N PHE A 4 -20.18 18.47 -1.73
CA PHE A 4 -19.25 17.33 -1.74
C PHE A 4 -19.64 16.25 -2.74
N ALA A 5 -20.94 16.03 -2.93
CA ALA A 5 -21.42 15.19 -4.02
C ALA A 5 -21.02 15.79 -5.38
N VAL A 6 -21.12 17.11 -5.54
CA VAL A 6 -20.65 17.82 -6.74
C VAL A 6 -19.12 17.74 -6.87
N PHE A 7 -18.36 17.91 -5.79
CA PHE A 7 -16.90 17.81 -5.83
C PHE A 7 -16.41 16.38 -6.14
N GLY A 8 -17.03 15.37 -5.52
CA GLY A 8 -16.76 13.96 -5.80
C GLY A 8 -17.18 13.56 -7.22
N TYR A 9 -18.32 14.06 -7.71
CA TYR A 9 -18.77 13.88 -9.09
C TYR A 9 -17.84 14.55 -10.10
N LEU A 10 -17.33 15.76 -9.80
CA LEU A 10 -16.34 16.44 -10.62
C LEU A 10 -14.99 15.71 -10.63
N LEU A 11 -14.57 15.14 -9.51
CA LEU A 11 -13.38 14.29 -9.42
C LEU A 11 -13.54 12.99 -10.25
N LEU A 12 -14.71 12.36 -10.21
CA LEU A 12 -15.03 11.16 -10.97
C LEU A 12 -15.04 11.43 -12.49
N ILE A 13 -15.74 12.48 -12.94
CA ILE A 13 -15.82 12.82 -14.37
C ILE A 13 -14.46 13.17 -14.95
N ASN A 14 -13.62 13.85 -14.17
CA ASN A 14 -12.31 14.31 -14.64
C ASN A 14 -11.18 13.38 -14.21
N GLN A 15 -11.49 12.17 -13.73
CA GLN A 15 -10.53 11.23 -13.14
C GLN A 15 -9.31 10.99 -14.03
N GLU A 16 -9.50 10.64 -15.29
CA GLU A 16 -8.38 10.34 -16.20
C GLU A 16 -7.56 11.58 -16.51
N VAL A 17 -8.22 12.74 -16.66
CA VAL A 17 -7.56 14.02 -16.88
C VAL A 17 -6.76 14.44 -15.65
N LEU A 18 -7.29 14.23 -14.45
CA LEU A 18 -6.62 14.54 -13.18
C LEU A 18 -5.48 13.58 -12.91
N LYS A 19 -5.67 12.29 -13.18
CA LYS A 19 -4.63 11.25 -13.10
C LYS A 19 -3.49 11.58 -14.05
N GLN A 20 -3.78 11.84 -15.32
CA GLN A 20 -2.76 12.22 -16.29
C GLN A 20 -2.09 13.55 -15.96
N ALA A 21 -2.84 14.55 -15.47
CA ALA A 21 -2.28 15.83 -15.03
C ALA A 21 -1.36 15.66 -13.81
N LEU A 22 -1.77 14.87 -12.81
CA LEU A 22 -0.95 14.53 -11.64
C LEU A 22 0.30 13.76 -12.05
N LEU A 23 0.14 12.73 -12.89
CA LEU A 23 1.27 11.94 -13.39
C LEU A 23 2.22 12.77 -14.24
N ALA A 24 1.73 13.68 -15.07
CA ALA A 24 2.57 14.59 -15.86
C ALA A 24 3.21 15.69 -15.01
N TYR A 25 2.57 16.11 -13.92
CA TYR A 25 3.09 17.13 -13.01
C TYR A 25 4.15 16.58 -12.05
N PHE A 26 3.90 15.40 -11.48
CA PHE A 26 4.79 14.78 -10.49
C PHE A 26 5.85 13.88 -11.13
N PHE A 27 5.62 13.34 -12.33
CA PHE A 27 6.51 12.39 -12.96
C PHE A 27 6.83 12.76 -14.43
N PRO A 28 8.09 12.60 -14.88
CA PRO A 28 8.41 12.65 -16.30
C PRO A 28 7.63 11.57 -17.08
N GLN A 29 7.38 11.75 -18.37
CA GLN A 29 6.68 10.75 -19.20
C GLN A 29 7.31 9.33 -19.10
N SER A 30 8.64 9.24 -18.99
CA SER A 30 9.35 7.96 -18.81
C SER A 30 9.08 7.24 -17.49
N TRP A 31 8.49 7.94 -16.52
CA TRP A 31 8.12 7.46 -15.18
C TRP A 31 6.63 7.15 -15.03
N GLN A 32 5.78 7.51 -16.00
CA GLN A 32 4.32 7.28 -15.90
C GLN A 32 3.99 5.78 -15.91
N SER A 33 4.52 5.00 -16.86
CA SER A 33 4.33 3.54 -16.87
C SER A 33 4.95 2.84 -15.63
N PRO A 34 6.19 3.18 -15.19
CA PRO A 34 6.71 2.70 -13.91
C PRO A 34 5.85 3.06 -12.70
N SER A 35 5.23 4.25 -12.67
CA SER A 35 4.34 4.64 -11.57
C SER A 35 3.04 3.83 -11.54
N GLU A 36 2.51 3.42 -12.69
CA GLU A 36 1.36 2.51 -12.76
C GLU A 36 1.73 1.10 -12.29
N ARG A 37 2.91 0.58 -12.68
CA ARG A 37 3.42 -0.69 -12.13
C ARG A 37 3.75 -0.62 -10.65
N LEU A 38 4.22 0.54 -10.17
CA LEU A 38 4.44 0.82 -8.74
C LEU A 38 3.14 0.81 -7.96
N PHE A 39 2.10 1.35 -8.57
CA PHE A 39 0.76 1.35 -8.02
C PHE A 39 0.15 -0.06 -7.98
N LEU A 40 0.32 -0.87 -9.02
CA LEU A 40 -0.08 -2.28 -9.03
C LEU A 40 0.71 -3.09 -7.99
N PHE A 41 2.03 -2.93 -7.94
CA PHE A 41 2.86 -3.56 -6.91
C PHE A 41 2.40 -3.16 -5.50
N PHE A 42 2.11 -1.88 -5.26
CA PHE A 42 1.58 -1.42 -3.97
C PHE A 42 0.25 -2.09 -3.63
N TYR A 43 -0.62 -2.29 -4.63
CA TYR A 43 -1.91 -2.93 -4.48
C TYR A 43 -1.80 -4.44 -4.24
N GLU A 44 -0.92 -5.14 -4.96
CA GLU A 44 -0.72 -6.58 -4.86
C GLU A 44 0.11 -6.98 -3.63
N SER A 45 1.09 -6.16 -3.25
CA SER A 45 1.96 -6.44 -2.10
C SER A 45 1.31 -6.19 -0.74
N GLN A 46 0.17 -5.50 -0.71
CA GLN A 46 -0.54 -5.18 0.53
C GLN A 46 -1.82 -5.98 0.62
N SER A 47 -2.18 -6.40 1.84
CA SER A 47 -3.49 -7.01 2.04
C SER A 47 -4.61 -6.03 1.72
N LYS A 48 -5.69 -6.51 1.11
CA LYS A 48 -6.88 -5.69 0.78
C LYS A 48 -7.41 -4.94 2.01
N GLN A 49 -7.27 -5.54 3.19
CA GLN A 49 -7.63 -4.93 4.48
C GLN A 49 -6.74 -3.71 4.80
N VAL A 50 -5.42 -3.82 4.64
CA VAL A 50 -4.50 -2.70 4.89
C VAL A 50 -4.77 -1.56 3.90
N LEU A 51 -5.06 -1.87 2.64
CA LEU A 51 -5.42 -0.87 1.62
C LEU A 51 -6.74 -0.17 1.93
N GLY A 52 -7.78 -0.92 2.27
CA GLY A 52 -9.06 -0.36 2.70
C GLY A 52 -8.89 0.55 3.92
N ASN A 53 -8.13 0.09 4.92
CA ASN A 53 -7.83 0.87 6.12
C ASN A 53 -7.02 2.13 5.80
N LEU A 54 -6.06 2.05 4.87
CA LEU A 54 -5.29 3.20 4.40
C LEU A 54 -6.19 4.23 3.73
N ILE A 55 -7.08 3.82 2.82
CA ILE A 55 -8.00 4.73 2.13
C ILE A 55 -8.92 5.43 3.16
N LEU A 56 -9.50 4.66 4.09
CA LEU A 56 -10.37 5.22 5.13
C LEU A 56 -9.62 6.13 6.10
N SER A 57 -8.42 5.75 6.52
CA SER A 57 -7.58 6.57 7.40
C SER A 57 -7.12 7.84 6.69
N SER A 58 -6.71 7.75 5.43
CA SER A 58 -6.31 8.91 4.61
C SER A 58 -7.49 9.85 4.37
N SER A 59 -8.67 9.28 4.11
CA SER A 59 -9.93 10.02 4.04
C SER A 59 -10.21 10.77 5.35
N LEU A 60 -10.00 10.13 6.50
CA LEU A 60 -10.13 10.76 7.80
C LEU A 60 -9.14 11.92 7.94
N VAL A 61 -7.84 11.73 7.64
CA VAL A 61 -6.83 12.81 7.73
C VAL A 61 -7.19 14.00 6.83
N VAL A 62 -7.61 13.75 5.59
CA VAL A 62 -8.05 14.80 4.66
C VAL A 62 -9.27 15.51 5.22
N ALA A 63 -10.26 14.77 5.73
CA ALA A 63 -11.42 15.34 6.40
C ALA A 63 -11.02 16.14 7.65
N SER A 64 -10.04 15.70 8.43
CA SER A 64 -9.49 16.43 9.57
C SER A 64 -8.97 17.77 9.13
N ILE A 65 -8.08 17.82 8.14
CA ILE A 65 -7.42 19.07 7.72
C ILE A 65 -8.42 20.05 7.11
N PHE A 66 -9.26 19.59 6.17
CA PHE A 66 -10.13 20.49 5.40
C PHE A 66 -11.47 20.77 6.07
N LEU A 67 -11.97 19.84 6.89
CA LEU A 67 -13.26 19.98 7.56
C LEU A 67 -13.14 20.32 9.04
N PHE A 68 -11.92 20.52 9.58
CA PHE A 68 -11.73 20.94 10.97
C PHE A 68 -12.67 22.09 11.38
N PRO A 69 -12.78 23.21 10.64
CA PRO A 69 -13.67 24.30 11.05
C PRO A 69 -15.13 23.88 11.11
N LEU A 70 -15.56 23.00 10.19
CA LEU A 70 -16.94 22.51 10.14
C LEU A 70 -17.23 21.54 11.30
N LYS A 71 -16.30 20.63 11.60
CA LYS A 71 -16.39 19.71 12.74
C LYS A 71 -16.43 20.47 14.07
N GLU A 72 -15.63 21.52 14.17
CA GLU A 72 -15.58 22.37 15.35
C GLU A 72 -16.90 23.13 15.54
N ILE A 73 -17.43 23.76 14.50
CA ILE A 73 -18.74 24.43 14.56
C ILE A 73 -19.84 23.44 14.92
N TYR A 74 -19.87 22.26 14.29
CA TYR A 74 -20.93 21.29 14.54
C TYR A 74 -20.87 20.77 15.99
N SER A 75 -19.69 20.38 16.46
CA SER A 75 -19.52 19.92 17.85
C SER A 75 -19.81 21.04 18.88
N ALA A 76 -19.58 22.31 18.56
CA ALA A 76 -19.94 23.45 19.40
C ALA A 76 -21.44 23.66 19.50
N VAL A 77 -22.16 23.55 18.38
CA VAL A 77 -23.62 23.60 18.36
C VAL A 77 -24.19 22.45 19.18
N THR A 78 -23.70 21.22 18.96
CA THR A 78 -24.16 20.05 19.72
C THR A 78 -23.88 20.19 21.22
N GLU A 79 -22.71 20.68 21.61
CA GLU A 79 -22.38 20.90 23.02
C GLU A 79 -23.36 21.87 23.69
N LYS A 80 -23.71 22.96 22.99
CA LYS A 80 -24.63 23.99 23.47
C LYS A 80 -26.08 23.49 23.53
N GLU A 81 -26.54 22.80 22.49
CA GLU A 81 -27.93 22.30 22.41
C GLU A 81 -28.21 21.21 23.45
N LEU A 82 -27.23 20.34 23.71
CA LEU A 82 -27.34 19.29 24.72
C LEU A 82 -27.02 19.78 26.15
N ASN A 83 -26.68 21.07 26.29
CA ASN A 83 -26.42 21.75 27.56
C ASN A 83 -25.41 21.00 28.47
N TYR A 84 -24.29 20.58 27.89
CA TYR A 84 -23.26 19.87 28.66
C TYR A 84 -22.58 20.78 29.71
N PRO A 85 -22.21 20.24 30.89
CA PRO A 85 -21.65 21.02 31.99
C PRO A 85 -20.15 21.34 31.83
N ASN A 86 -19.71 21.69 30.63
CA ASN A 86 -18.28 21.86 30.29
C ASN A 86 -17.72 23.25 30.61
N GLY A 87 -18.58 24.19 31.04
CA GLY A 87 -18.20 25.57 31.27
C GLY A 87 -18.06 26.38 29.98
N LYS A 88 -17.44 27.57 30.06
CA LYS A 88 -17.26 28.45 28.90
C LYS A 88 -16.13 27.92 28.01
N PRO A 89 -16.32 27.88 26.68
CA PRO A 89 -15.27 27.50 25.74
C PRO A 89 -14.11 28.51 25.79
N HIS A 90 -12.89 28.00 25.69
CA HIS A 90 -11.66 28.80 25.74
C HIS A 90 -10.70 28.34 24.65
N GLU A 91 -10.90 28.77 23.42
CA GLU A 91 -10.10 28.27 22.30
C GLU A 91 -8.62 28.66 22.37
N PHE A 92 -7.77 27.83 21.75
CA PHE A 92 -6.40 28.20 21.42
C PHE A 92 -6.36 29.24 20.29
N PRO A 93 -5.33 30.09 20.23
CA PRO A 93 -5.06 30.90 19.03
C PRO A 93 -4.91 30.01 17.79
N LEU A 94 -5.36 30.49 16.61
CA LEU A 94 -5.35 29.73 15.35
C LEU A 94 -3.98 29.13 15.00
N TRP A 95 -2.89 29.87 15.19
CA TRP A 95 -1.53 29.36 14.90
C TRP A 95 -1.15 28.15 15.78
N MET A 96 -1.66 28.11 17.01
CA MET A 96 -1.40 27.03 17.95
C MET A 96 -2.25 25.81 17.63
N GLN A 97 -3.51 26.02 17.19
CA GLN A 97 -4.35 24.96 16.64
C GLN A 97 -3.68 24.34 15.40
N ALA A 98 -3.26 25.17 14.44
CA ALA A 98 -2.56 24.71 13.24
C ALA A 98 -1.29 23.91 13.56
N MET A 99 -0.52 24.32 14.58
CA MET A 99 0.67 23.59 15.02
C MET A 99 0.33 22.24 15.66
N GLU A 100 -0.77 22.16 16.43
CA GLU A 100 -1.26 20.91 17.01
C GLU A 100 -1.77 19.94 15.92
N GLU A 101 -2.53 20.44 14.94
CA GLU A 101 -2.97 19.65 13.78
C GLU A 101 -1.79 19.17 12.92
N THR A 102 -0.78 20.01 12.70
CA THR A 102 0.44 19.62 11.97
C THR A 102 1.18 18.48 12.66
N ARG A 103 1.27 18.50 14.00
CA ARG A 103 1.88 17.41 14.77
C ARG A 103 1.08 16.12 14.65
N LEU A 104 -0.25 16.22 14.69
CA LEU A 104 -1.14 15.09 14.51
C LEU A 104 -0.99 14.48 13.10
N PHE A 105 -0.92 15.32 12.07
CA PHE A 105 -0.66 14.89 10.70
C PHE A 105 0.66 14.11 10.58
N PHE A 106 1.75 14.61 11.15
CA PHE A 106 3.03 13.89 11.13
C PHE A 106 2.98 12.57 11.90
N PHE A 107 2.25 12.52 13.02
CA PHE A 107 2.00 11.28 13.74
C PHE A 107 1.25 10.26 12.86
N TYR A 108 0.21 10.70 12.15
CA TYR A 108 -0.55 9.85 11.25
C TYR A 108 0.31 9.35 10.08
N ALA A 109 1.04 10.25 9.42
CA ALA A 109 1.92 9.89 8.31
C ALA A 109 3.01 8.90 8.74
N ALA A 110 3.70 9.16 9.85
CA ALA A 110 4.76 8.27 10.34
C ALA A 110 4.24 6.87 10.69
N THR A 111 3.08 6.80 11.36
CA THR A 111 2.48 5.52 11.76
C THR A 111 2.00 4.74 10.54
N GLN A 112 1.32 5.40 9.61
CA GLN A 112 0.79 4.74 8.40
C GLN A 112 1.91 4.23 7.49
N LEU A 113 2.98 5.01 7.31
CA LEU A 113 4.15 4.57 6.53
C LEU A 113 4.81 3.35 7.18
N GLY A 114 4.99 3.35 8.51
CA GLY A 114 5.53 2.19 9.21
C GLY A 114 4.66 0.93 9.06
N ILE A 115 3.33 1.08 9.12
CA ILE A 115 2.39 -0.04 8.90
C ILE A 115 2.53 -0.61 7.48
N LEU A 116 2.61 0.26 6.47
CA LEU A 116 2.82 -0.15 5.08
C LEU A 116 4.16 -0.84 4.88
N TRP A 117 5.22 -0.31 5.48
CA TRP A 117 6.56 -0.87 5.39
C TRP A 117 6.62 -2.31 5.92
N ILE A 118 5.97 -2.56 7.06
CA ILE A 118 5.82 -3.90 7.61
C ILE A 118 5.08 -4.81 6.62
N GLY A 119 4.01 -4.30 5.99
CA GLY A 119 3.19 -5.05 5.04
C GLY A 119 3.91 -5.50 3.76
N TYR A 120 5.01 -4.85 3.35
CA TYR A 120 5.73 -5.25 2.14
C TYR A 120 6.50 -6.57 2.26
N TYR A 121 6.76 -7.04 3.48
CA TYR A 121 7.51 -8.28 3.66
C TYR A 121 6.60 -9.49 3.46
N PRO A 122 7.03 -10.51 2.71
CA PRO A 122 6.22 -11.68 2.34
C PRO A 122 6.07 -12.70 3.48
N TYR A 123 6.23 -12.27 4.74
CA TYR A 123 6.11 -13.14 5.91
C TYR A 123 4.70 -13.05 6.49
N GLU A 124 4.11 -14.19 6.85
CA GLU A 124 2.76 -14.23 7.45
C GLU A 124 2.64 -13.34 8.70
N TRP A 125 3.65 -13.35 9.58
CA TRP A 125 3.66 -12.52 10.79
C TRP A 125 3.65 -11.03 10.47
N ALA A 126 4.32 -10.62 9.39
CA ALA A 126 4.41 -9.22 8.98
C ALA A 126 3.06 -8.76 8.42
N ASN A 127 2.41 -9.60 7.61
CA ASN A 127 1.05 -9.34 7.13
C ASN A 127 0.02 -9.26 8.28
N VAL A 128 0.04 -10.21 9.21
CA VAL A 128 -0.87 -10.17 10.38
C VAL A 128 -0.63 -8.91 11.21
N LEU A 129 0.65 -8.56 11.45
CA LEU A 129 1.01 -7.39 12.22
C LEU A 129 0.56 -6.09 11.52
N SER A 130 0.79 -5.93 10.22
CA SER A 130 0.36 -4.75 9.47
C SER A 130 -1.16 -4.60 9.46
N VAL A 131 -1.90 -5.71 9.29
CA VAL A 131 -3.37 -5.73 9.37
C VAL A 131 -3.84 -5.30 10.75
N VAL A 132 -3.34 -5.92 11.83
CA VAL A 132 -3.75 -5.59 13.20
C VAL A 132 -3.44 -4.13 13.54
N LEU A 133 -2.24 -3.66 13.20
CA LEU A 133 -1.85 -2.27 13.44
C LEU A 133 -2.71 -1.29 12.64
N SER A 134 -3.04 -1.61 11.38
CA SER A 134 -3.89 -0.76 10.54
C SER A 134 -5.30 -0.59 11.11
N TYR A 135 -5.89 -1.66 11.67
CA TYR A 135 -7.19 -1.58 12.34
C TYR A 135 -7.12 -0.78 13.64
N LEU A 136 -6.16 -1.09 14.51
CA LEU A 136 -5.98 -0.37 15.76
C LEU A 136 -5.75 1.13 15.52
N PHE A 137 -4.95 1.44 14.50
CA PHE A 137 -4.69 2.81 14.09
C PHE A 137 -5.95 3.49 13.56
N LEU A 138 -6.69 2.88 12.63
CA LEU A 138 -7.94 3.44 12.12
C LEU A 138 -8.95 3.69 13.26
N PHE A 139 -9.18 2.71 14.13
CA PHE A 139 -10.14 2.84 15.24
C PHE A 139 -9.74 3.94 16.22
N TYR A 140 -8.46 3.95 16.61
CA TYR A 140 -7.96 4.97 17.53
C TYR A 140 -8.02 6.37 16.92
N THR A 141 -7.59 6.53 15.67
CA THR A 141 -7.56 7.84 15.01
C THR A 141 -8.95 8.37 14.69
N PHE A 142 -9.91 7.50 14.37
CA PHE A 142 -11.31 7.89 14.22
C PHE A 142 -11.87 8.47 15.53
N GLY A 143 -11.62 7.78 16.66
CA GLY A 143 -11.99 8.28 17.99
C GLY A 143 -11.28 9.59 18.33
N LEU A 144 -9.96 9.65 18.15
CA LEU A 144 -9.17 10.84 18.40
C LEU A 144 -9.69 12.05 17.63
N ASP A 145 -9.93 11.91 16.31
CA ASP A 145 -10.33 13.00 15.42
C ASP A 145 -11.76 13.53 15.66
N THR A 146 -12.62 12.70 16.24
CA THR A 146 -14.02 13.06 16.53
C THR A 146 -14.19 13.59 17.95
N ILE A 147 -13.42 13.08 18.91
CA ILE A 147 -13.47 13.48 20.32
C ILE A 147 -12.61 14.73 20.56
N SER A 148 -11.47 14.87 19.86
CA SER A 148 -10.52 15.96 20.09
C SER A 148 -11.07 17.38 19.93
N PRO A 149 -11.97 17.72 18.99
CA PRO A 149 -12.37 19.12 18.78
C PRO A 149 -13.00 19.73 20.04
N THR A 150 -13.91 18.97 20.68
CA THR A 150 -14.53 19.40 21.94
C THR A 150 -13.49 19.53 23.06
N LEU A 151 -12.54 18.60 23.17
CA LEU A 151 -11.46 18.69 24.17
C LEU A 151 -10.52 19.88 23.93
N GLN A 152 -10.18 20.16 22.68
CA GLN A 152 -9.31 21.26 22.28
C GLN A 152 -9.95 22.63 22.53
N ARG A 153 -11.27 22.76 22.34
CA ARG A 153 -12.05 23.96 22.68
C ARG A 153 -11.90 24.36 24.15
N HIS A 154 -11.63 23.38 25.02
CA HIS A 154 -11.37 23.56 26.45
C HIS A 154 -9.87 23.51 26.80
N ARG A 155 -8.99 23.89 25.86
CA ARG A 155 -7.52 24.02 26.01
C ARG A 155 -6.76 22.74 26.32
N LEU A 156 -7.28 21.58 25.96
CA LEU A 156 -6.50 20.35 26.01
C LEU A 156 -5.64 20.22 24.75
N ARG A 157 -4.31 20.11 24.94
CA ARG A 157 -3.37 19.82 23.85
C ARG A 157 -3.43 18.34 23.47
N TYR A 158 -3.05 17.98 22.24
CA TYR A 158 -3.07 16.57 21.79
C TYR A 158 -2.24 15.65 22.67
N SER A 159 -1.14 16.14 23.23
CA SER A 159 -0.34 15.37 24.18
C SER A 159 -1.13 14.90 25.43
N LYS A 160 -2.03 15.74 25.95
CA LYS A 160 -2.90 15.40 27.08
C LYS A 160 -4.13 14.63 26.63
N ILE A 161 -4.70 14.97 25.47
CA ILE A 161 -5.81 14.22 24.86
C ILE A 161 -5.41 12.76 24.64
N ASN A 162 -4.25 12.49 24.04
CA ASN A 162 -3.76 11.12 23.84
C ASN A 162 -3.56 10.36 25.15
N LYS A 163 -3.11 11.02 26.23
CA LYS A 163 -3.06 10.37 27.56
C LYS A 163 -4.46 10.03 28.08
N LEU A 164 -5.42 10.93 27.91
CA LEU A 164 -6.79 10.77 28.38
C LEU A 164 -7.51 9.65 27.60
N LEU A 165 -7.34 9.61 26.28
CA LEU A 165 -7.83 8.53 25.43
C LEU A 165 -7.10 7.22 25.70
N GLY A 166 -5.80 7.26 25.98
CA GLY A 166 -5.04 6.06 26.38
C GLY A 166 -5.47 5.48 27.72
N LYS A 167 -5.86 6.31 28.70
CA LYS A 167 -6.50 5.87 29.94
C LYS A 167 -7.85 5.20 29.67
N ASN A 168 -8.57 5.68 28.65
CA ASN A 168 -9.87 5.19 28.20
C ASN A 168 -9.76 4.45 26.85
N LEU A 169 -8.71 3.64 26.68
CA LEU A 169 -8.35 3.07 25.38
C LEU A 169 -9.46 2.19 24.80
N VAL A 170 -10.06 1.34 25.63
CA VAL A 170 -11.14 0.44 25.20
C VAL A 170 -12.34 1.24 24.70
N ALA A 171 -12.76 2.29 25.42
CA ALA A 171 -13.87 3.15 24.99
C ALA A 171 -13.55 3.87 23.67
N THR A 172 -12.32 4.37 23.53
CA THR A 172 -11.85 5.04 22.31
C THR A 172 -11.86 4.08 21.10
N LEU A 173 -11.36 2.85 21.28
CA LEU A 173 -11.34 1.84 20.23
C LEU A 173 -12.74 1.36 19.88
N VAL A 174 -13.61 1.09 20.87
CA VAL A 174 -15.00 0.69 20.63
C VAL A 174 -15.76 1.78 19.88
N PHE A 175 -15.56 3.05 20.25
CA PHE A 175 -16.10 4.18 19.49
C PHE A 175 -15.63 4.16 18.04
N GLY A 176 -14.32 4.03 17.82
CA GLY A 176 -13.75 3.91 16.49
C GLY A 176 -14.35 2.76 15.68
N VAL A 177 -14.47 1.58 16.28
CA VAL A 177 -15.09 0.40 15.66
C VAL A 177 -16.53 0.69 15.27
N MET A 178 -17.36 1.23 16.16
CA MET A 178 -18.78 1.46 15.88
C MET A 178 -19.01 2.36 14.66
N TYR A 179 -18.17 3.39 14.49
CA TYR A 179 -18.34 4.37 13.42
C TYR A 179 -17.54 4.09 12.15
N SER A 180 -16.47 3.30 12.22
CA SER A 180 -15.67 2.90 11.04
C SER A 180 -16.05 1.52 10.49
N ALA A 181 -16.60 0.60 11.30
CA ALA A 181 -16.97 -0.74 10.85
C ALA A 181 -17.91 -0.77 9.64
N PRO A 182 -18.92 0.11 9.52
CA PRO A 182 -19.76 0.15 8.33
C PRO A 182 -18.96 0.50 7.05
N ALA A 183 -18.06 1.48 7.15
CA ALA A 183 -17.20 1.87 6.03
C ALA A 183 -16.17 0.78 5.70
N LEU A 184 -15.72 0.02 6.69
CA LEU A 184 -14.85 -1.14 6.51
C LEU A 184 -15.55 -2.30 5.82
N ALA A 185 -16.76 -2.64 6.26
CA ALA A 185 -17.57 -3.69 5.62
C ALA A 185 -17.84 -3.32 4.15
N LEU A 186 -18.16 -2.06 3.87
CA LEU A 186 -18.32 -1.56 2.51
C LEU A 186 -17.01 -1.65 1.73
N SER A 187 -15.87 -1.26 2.31
CA SER A 187 -14.56 -1.35 1.67
C SER A 187 -14.20 -2.78 1.29
N GLN A 188 -14.40 -3.73 2.20
CA GLN A 188 -14.14 -5.14 1.92
C GLN A 188 -15.07 -5.69 0.85
N TRP A 189 -16.35 -5.30 0.88
CA TRP A 189 -17.31 -5.71 -0.14
C TRP A 189 -16.94 -5.18 -1.53
N ILE A 190 -16.60 -3.90 -1.65
CA ILE A 190 -16.21 -3.28 -2.93
C ILE A 190 -14.90 -3.89 -3.46
N LEU A 191 -13.88 -4.06 -2.60
CA LEU A 191 -12.58 -4.65 -3.00
C LEU A 191 -12.66 -6.16 -3.33
N HIS A 192 -13.77 -6.82 -2.98
CA HIS A 192 -14.02 -8.21 -3.36
C HIS A 192 -14.79 -8.33 -4.68
N MET A 193 -15.54 -7.30 -5.08
CA MET A 193 -16.28 -7.24 -6.35
C MET A 193 -15.39 -6.83 -7.54
N GLU A 194 -14.15 -7.32 -7.56
CA GLU A 194 -12.95 -6.81 -8.25
C GLU A 194 -13.01 -6.63 -9.80
N SER A 195 -14.18 -6.74 -10.43
CA SER A 195 -14.32 -6.84 -11.89
C SER A 195 -14.90 -5.61 -12.60
N SER A 196 -15.28 -4.52 -11.91
CA SER A 196 -15.95 -3.38 -12.60
C SER A 196 -15.57 -1.97 -12.17
N LEU A 197 -14.81 -1.76 -11.09
CA LEU A 197 -14.52 -0.44 -10.55
C LEU A 197 -13.02 -0.18 -10.45
N SER A 198 -12.59 1.00 -10.90
CA SER A 198 -11.23 1.51 -10.74
C SER A 198 -10.95 1.90 -9.28
N LEU A 199 -9.67 1.88 -8.87
CA LEU A 199 -9.30 2.22 -7.48
C LEU A 199 -9.74 3.64 -7.08
N LEU A 200 -9.77 4.61 -8.01
CA LEU A 200 -10.23 5.95 -7.69
C LEU A 200 -11.74 5.99 -7.45
N GLU A 201 -12.53 5.20 -8.19
CA GLU A 201 -13.97 5.05 -7.93
C GLU A 201 -14.20 4.44 -6.55
N VAL A 202 -13.49 3.35 -6.23
CA VAL A 202 -13.51 2.73 -4.90
C VAL A 202 -13.15 3.75 -3.83
N SER A 203 -12.06 4.48 -4.01
CA SER A 203 -11.59 5.50 -3.06
C SER A 203 -12.60 6.63 -2.87
N THR A 204 -13.25 7.08 -3.95
CA THR A 204 -14.25 8.16 -3.91
C THR A 204 -15.53 7.71 -3.22
N ILE A 205 -16.01 6.49 -3.51
CA ILE A 205 -17.18 5.90 -2.85
C ILE A 205 -16.91 5.78 -1.34
N LEU A 206 -15.76 5.21 -0.98
CA LEU A 206 -15.37 5.05 0.42
C LEU A 206 -15.20 6.40 1.11
N PHE A 207 -14.60 7.39 0.45
CA PHE A 207 -14.49 8.74 0.99
C PHE A 207 -15.86 9.36 1.28
N ALA A 208 -16.79 9.31 0.31
CA ALA A 208 -18.13 9.87 0.45
C ALA A 208 -18.95 9.17 1.55
N PHE A 209 -18.84 7.84 1.63
CA PHE A 209 -19.50 7.06 2.66
C PHE A 209 -18.91 7.35 4.05
N ASN A 210 -17.58 7.38 4.17
CA ASN A 210 -16.87 7.68 5.41
C ASN A 210 -17.23 9.07 5.96
N LEU A 211 -17.38 10.08 5.10
CA LEU A 211 -17.86 11.42 5.50
C LEU A 211 -19.23 11.39 6.18
N THR A 212 -20.12 10.49 5.77
CA THR A 212 -21.44 10.35 6.40
C THR A 212 -21.30 9.83 7.84
N PHE A 213 -20.43 8.85 8.06
CA PHE A 213 -20.17 8.33 9.41
C PHE A 213 -19.42 9.32 10.28
N ILE A 214 -18.48 10.09 9.71
CA ILE A 214 -17.84 11.21 10.42
C ILE A 214 -18.93 12.18 10.91
N ALA A 215 -19.85 12.60 10.04
CA ALA A 215 -20.93 13.53 10.43
C ALA A 215 -21.80 12.98 11.57
N ILE A 216 -22.22 11.71 11.50
CA ILE A 216 -23.07 11.07 12.53
C ILE A 216 -22.29 10.82 13.83
N SER A 217 -20.98 10.63 13.74
CA SER A 217 -20.13 10.37 14.91
C SER A 217 -19.88 11.63 15.76
N ILE A 218 -19.96 12.84 15.18
CA ILE A 218 -19.65 14.09 15.88
C ILE A 218 -20.48 14.26 17.16
N PRO A 219 -21.83 14.13 17.16
CA PRO A 219 -22.61 14.24 18.39
C PRO A 219 -22.21 13.24 19.48
N ALA A 220 -21.93 12.00 19.10
CA ALA A 220 -21.49 10.97 20.04
C ALA A 220 -20.08 11.24 20.56
N GLY A 221 -19.17 11.72 19.70
CA GLY A 221 -17.83 12.16 20.07
C GLY A 221 -17.86 13.35 21.03
N THR A 222 -18.74 14.35 20.80
CA THR A 222 -18.96 15.48 21.72
C THR A 222 -19.45 15.01 23.09
N ARG A 223 -20.35 14.02 23.14
CA ARG A 223 -20.80 13.43 24.40
C ARG A 223 -19.66 12.77 25.16
N ILE A 224 -18.89 11.90 24.50
CA ILE A 224 -17.73 11.23 25.12
C ILE A 224 -16.70 12.26 25.57
N ALA A 225 -16.42 13.27 24.76
CA ALA A 225 -15.51 14.35 25.12
C ALA A 225 -15.99 15.10 26.37
N SER A 226 -17.28 15.37 26.50
CA SER A 226 -17.90 15.99 27.67
C SER A 226 -17.69 15.17 28.95
N GLU A 227 -17.87 13.85 28.88
CA GLU A 227 -17.60 12.95 30.00
C GLU A 227 -16.10 12.91 30.34
N LEU A 228 -15.23 12.82 29.32
CA LEU A 228 -13.78 12.82 29.49
C LEU A 228 -13.21 14.15 30.01
N LEU A 229 -13.87 15.29 29.74
CA LEU A 229 -13.46 16.59 30.27
C LEU A 229 -13.50 16.61 31.80
N GLN A 230 -14.43 15.88 32.41
CA GLN A 230 -14.54 15.78 33.86
C GLN A 230 -13.36 15.02 34.47
N GLU A 231 -12.78 14.08 33.72
CA GLU A 231 -11.57 13.34 34.12
C GLU A 231 -10.26 14.04 33.76
N ALA A 232 -10.31 15.07 32.91
CA ALA A 232 -9.11 15.76 32.43
C ALA A 232 -8.25 16.36 33.56
N PRO A 233 -8.79 16.90 34.68
CA PRO A 233 -7.98 17.38 35.81
C PRO A 233 -7.11 16.29 36.44
N ASP A 234 -7.58 15.04 36.48
CA ASP A 234 -6.88 13.91 37.10
C ASP A 234 -5.73 13.37 36.23
N VAL A 235 -5.72 13.71 34.94
CA VAL A 235 -4.64 13.33 34.03
C VAL A 235 -3.47 14.30 34.15
N ALA A 236 -2.37 13.81 34.73
CA ALA A 236 -1.13 14.55 34.88
C ALA A 236 -0.62 15.10 33.54
N PRO A 237 -0.15 16.37 33.50
CA PRO A 237 0.38 16.98 32.29
C PRO A 237 1.55 16.16 31.73
N VAL A 238 1.77 16.25 30.41
CA VAL A 238 2.90 15.57 29.79
C VAL A 238 4.18 16.32 30.14
N ASN A 239 5.17 15.60 30.67
CA ASN A 239 6.49 16.17 30.94
C ASN A 239 7.10 16.68 29.61
N PRO A 240 7.51 17.95 29.51
CA PRO A 240 8.06 18.54 28.29
C PRO A 240 9.27 17.77 27.72
N SER A 241 10.11 17.19 28.58
CA SER A 241 11.27 16.39 28.15
C SER A 241 10.86 15.05 27.54
N VAL A 242 9.75 14.46 28.02
CA VAL A 242 9.17 13.25 27.41
C VAL A 242 8.53 13.61 26.07
N ALA A 243 7.72 14.66 26.03
CA ALA A 243 7.09 15.12 24.79
C ALA A 243 8.13 15.40 23.70
N ARG A 244 9.23 16.10 24.04
CA ARG A 244 10.33 16.37 23.11
C ARG A 244 10.95 15.08 22.57
N ARG A 245 11.23 14.10 23.44
CA ARG A 245 11.79 12.80 23.01
C ARG A 245 10.85 12.05 22.06
N VAL A 246 9.55 12.04 22.35
CA VAL A 246 8.55 11.44 21.47
C VAL A 246 8.51 12.13 20.11
N TYR A 247 8.51 13.47 20.06
CA TYR A 247 8.53 14.19 18.79
C TYR A 247 9.83 13.99 18.00
N ILE A 248 10.97 13.92 18.68
CA ILE A 248 12.26 13.59 18.04
C ILE A 248 12.21 12.17 17.45
N ALA A 249 11.74 11.20 18.22
CA ALA A 249 11.60 9.82 17.75
C ALA A 249 10.64 9.73 16.56
N MET A 250 9.50 10.42 16.62
CA MET A 250 8.53 10.49 15.52
C MET A 250 9.12 11.15 14.27
N PHE A 251 9.93 12.21 14.43
CA PHE A 251 10.61 12.84 13.30
C PHE A 251 11.64 11.90 12.67
N PHE A 252 12.48 11.24 13.47
CA PHE A 252 13.44 10.26 12.94
C PHE A 252 12.75 9.07 12.28
N LEU A 253 11.65 8.58 12.86
CA LEU A 253 10.83 7.53 12.27
C LEU A 253 10.31 7.99 10.89
N LEU A 254 9.65 9.15 10.82
CA LEU A 254 9.14 9.71 9.57
C LEU A 254 10.23 9.86 8.50
N VAL A 255 11.39 10.43 8.86
CA VAL A 255 12.52 10.59 7.92
C VAL A 255 13.04 9.23 7.45
N THR A 256 13.17 8.25 8.36
CA THR A 256 13.63 6.90 8.02
C THR A 256 12.64 6.24 7.06
N GLU A 257 11.35 6.27 7.38
CA GLU A 257 10.29 5.72 6.54
C GLU A 257 10.27 6.38 5.16
N LEU A 258 10.38 7.71 5.08
CA LEU A 258 10.44 8.42 3.81
C LEU A 258 11.65 8.00 2.97
N VAL A 259 12.83 7.86 3.58
CA VAL A 259 14.03 7.38 2.90
C VAL A 259 13.85 5.94 2.39
N LEU A 260 13.26 5.07 3.21
CA LEU A 260 13.00 3.68 2.86
C LEU A 260 12.01 3.56 1.70
N HIS A 261 10.87 4.24 1.77
CA HIS A 261 9.89 4.28 0.68
C HIS A 261 10.46 4.94 -0.59
N THR A 262 11.27 5.99 -0.46
CA THR A 262 11.94 6.61 -1.62
C THR A 262 12.91 5.63 -2.27
N ARG A 263 13.68 4.88 -1.49
CA ARG A 263 14.59 3.84 -2.01
C ARG A 263 13.83 2.70 -2.67
N LEU A 264 12.70 2.29 -2.11
CA LEU A 264 11.81 1.30 -2.72
C LEU A 264 11.31 1.79 -4.08
N VAL A 265 10.81 3.03 -4.15
CA VAL A 265 10.36 3.67 -5.40
C VAL A 265 11.49 3.76 -6.43
N GLN A 266 12.69 4.16 -6.01
CA GLN A 266 13.86 4.20 -6.89
C GLN A 266 14.26 2.82 -7.40
N SER A 267 14.24 1.81 -6.53
CA SER A 267 14.52 0.42 -6.91
C SER A 267 13.49 -0.12 -7.90
N MET A 268 12.21 0.16 -7.67
CA MET A 268 11.13 -0.12 -8.62
C MET A 268 11.36 0.55 -9.95
N HIS A 269 11.70 1.84 -9.95
CA HIS A 269 11.97 2.55 -11.18
C HIS A 269 13.13 1.92 -11.95
N HIS A 270 14.21 1.57 -11.25
CA HIS A 270 15.39 0.95 -11.85
C HIS A 270 15.08 -0.44 -12.42
N LYS A 271 14.45 -1.31 -11.63
CA LYS A 271 14.10 -2.69 -12.04
C LYS A 271 13.02 -2.72 -13.11
N SER A 272 12.09 -1.77 -13.12
CA SER A 272 11.11 -1.66 -14.20
C SER A 272 11.71 -1.28 -15.55
N GLN A 273 12.97 -0.80 -15.62
CA GLN A 273 13.64 -0.57 -16.91
C GLN A 273 13.95 -1.88 -17.63
N VAL A 274 14.15 -2.97 -16.88
CA VAL A 274 14.28 -4.33 -17.44
C VAL A 274 13.07 -4.63 -18.34
N LEU A 275 11.88 -4.36 -17.85
CA LEU A 275 10.61 -4.57 -18.55
C LEU A 275 10.37 -3.62 -19.75
N LYS A 276 11.35 -2.79 -20.12
CA LYS A 276 11.32 -1.90 -21.29
C LYS A 276 12.35 -2.27 -22.36
N ALA A 277 13.19 -3.28 -22.11
CA ALA A 277 14.11 -3.80 -23.11
C ALA A 277 13.36 -4.61 -24.18
N ASN A 278 13.94 -4.70 -25.37
CA ASN A 278 13.51 -5.65 -26.38
C ASN A 278 14.33 -6.93 -26.21
N TYR A 279 13.62 -8.07 -26.14
CA TYR A 279 14.22 -9.38 -25.96
C TYR A 279 14.04 -10.20 -27.23
N SER A 280 15.13 -10.76 -27.74
CA SER A 280 15.12 -11.65 -28.90
C SER A 280 15.90 -12.92 -28.59
N VAL A 281 15.30 -14.08 -28.83
CA VAL A 281 15.95 -15.37 -28.62
C VAL A 281 16.71 -15.76 -29.89
N ASN A 282 18.00 -16.07 -29.76
CA ASN A 282 18.77 -16.62 -30.87
C ASN A 282 18.57 -18.13 -30.94
N PHE A 283 17.58 -18.58 -31.71
CA PHE A 283 17.27 -20.01 -31.87
C PHE A 283 18.44 -20.85 -32.43
N GLY A 284 19.43 -20.25 -33.08
CA GLY A 284 20.61 -20.94 -33.58
C GLY A 284 21.64 -21.31 -32.50
N SER A 285 21.49 -20.77 -31.29
CA SER A 285 22.41 -20.97 -30.16
C SER A 285 21.95 -22.04 -29.15
N PHE A 286 20.86 -22.75 -29.45
CA PHE A 286 20.33 -23.78 -28.54
C PHE A 286 21.33 -24.92 -28.36
N GLY A 287 21.81 -25.08 -27.12
CA GLY A 287 22.61 -26.20 -26.65
C GLY A 287 21.76 -27.11 -25.78
N PHE A 288 21.90 -28.43 -25.97
CA PHE A 288 21.27 -29.45 -25.14
C PHE A 288 22.34 -30.39 -24.61
N ASP A 289 22.64 -30.28 -23.31
CA ASP A 289 23.53 -31.21 -22.63
C ASP A 289 22.70 -32.23 -21.84
N TYR A 290 22.80 -33.49 -22.28
CA TYR A 290 22.24 -34.63 -21.58
C TYR A 290 23.24 -35.10 -20.52
N ILE A 291 22.87 -35.00 -19.23
CA ILE A 291 23.63 -35.64 -18.16
C ILE A 291 23.42 -37.16 -18.29
N SER A 292 24.52 -37.90 -18.39
CA SER A 292 24.57 -39.30 -18.84
C SER A 292 23.72 -40.29 -18.04
N ALA A 293 23.33 -41.39 -18.71
CA ALA A 293 22.44 -42.46 -18.24
C ALA A 293 22.79 -43.14 -16.90
N ASP A 294 23.98 -42.94 -16.33
CA ASP A 294 24.37 -43.53 -15.04
C ASP A 294 23.64 -42.88 -13.82
N GLU A 295 23.08 -41.68 -13.97
CA GLU A 295 22.21 -41.04 -12.94
C GLU A 295 20.71 -41.34 -13.13
N SER A 296 20.34 -42.10 -14.16
CA SER A 296 18.95 -42.39 -14.52
C SER A 296 18.22 -43.35 -13.55
N ILE A 297 18.90 -43.89 -12.54
CA ILE A 297 18.32 -44.85 -11.58
C ILE A 297 17.40 -44.14 -10.55
N GLU A 298 17.47 -42.80 -10.42
CA GLU A 298 16.62 -42.02 -9.51
C GLU A 298 15.41 -41.33 -10.17
N ASN A 299 15.07 -41.65 -11.43
CA ASN A 299 13.88 -41.10 -12.12
C ASN A 299 13.86 -39.56 -12.25
N LYS A 300 15.03 -38.90 -12.24
CA LYS A 300 15.17 -37.46 -12.46
C LYS A 300 16.17 -37.20 -13.58
N THR A 301 15.71 -37.18 -14.83
CA THR A 301 16.50 -36.65 -15.95
C THR A 301 16.65 -35.14 -15.76
N LYS A 302 17.85 -34.69 -15.41
CA LYS A 302 18.21 -33.27 -15.47
C LYS A 302 18.72 -32.98 -16.88
N ASN A 303 17.93 -32.21 -17.63
CA ASN A 303 18.36 -31.73 -18.94
C ASN A 303 18.82 -30.28 -18.78
N LEU A 304 20.02 -30.00 -19.28
CA LEU A 304 20.57 -28.65 -19.27
C LEU A 304 20.38 -28.06 -20.66
N VAL A 305 19.46 -27.11 -20.77
CA VAL A 305 19.16 -26.41 -22.03
C VAL A 305 19.78 -25.03 -21.93
N SER A 306 20.56 -24.61 -22.92
CA SER A 306 21.12 -23.25 -22.95
C SER A 306 20.78 -22.56 -24.26
N PHE A 307 20.52 -21.26 -24.24
CA PHE A 307 20.42 -20.45 -25.44
C PHE A 307 20.84 -19.01 -25.17
N ASP A 308 21.25 -18.32 -26.22
CA ASP A 308 21.58 -16.90 -26.20
C ASP A 308 20.33 -16.05 -26.43
N MET A 309 20.19 -15.03 -25.60
CA MET A 309 19.18 -14.00 -25.69
C MET A 309 19.86 -12.66 -25.97
N GLU A 310 19.45 -12.00 -27.04
CA GLU A 310 19.81 -10.62 -27.32
C GLU A 310 18.87 -9.69 -26.55
N VAL A 311 19.47 -8.78 -25.78
CA VAL A 311 18.77 -7.76 -25.01
C VAL A 311 19.17 -6.40 -25.58
N GLU A 312 18.25 -5.76 -26.28
CA GLU A 312 18.40 -4.38 -26.77
C GLU A 312 17.80 -3.41 -25.75
N ASN A 313 18.56 -2.39 -25.36
CA ASN A 313 18.11 -1.33 -24.47
C ASN A 313 17.71 -0.07 -25.28
N PRO A 314 16.43 0.10 -25.66
CA PRO A 314 15.98 1.30 -26.37
C PRO A 314 15.84 2.52 -25.45
N SER A 315 16.05 2.36 -24.13
CA SER A 315 15.82 3.41 -23.16
C SER A 315 17.00 4.38 -23.07
N ARG A 316 16.76 5.55 -22.45
CA ARG A 316 17.80 6.56 -22.20
C ARG A 316 18.62 6.28 -20.93
N PHE A 317 18.36 5.16 -20.26
CA PHE A 317 18.99 4.80 -18.99
C PHE A 317 19.66 3.44 -19.15
N ASP A 318 20.77 3.24 -18.44
CA ASP A 318 21.40 1.92 -18.40
C ASP A 318 20.48 0.92 -17.69
N ILE A 319 20.33 -0.26 -18.28
CA ILE A 319 19.61 -1.37 -17.67
C ILE A 319 20.63 -2.19 -16.89
N VAL A 320 20.39 -2.37 -15.61
CA VAL A 320 21.15 -3.32 -14.77
C VAL A 320 20.20 -4.43 -14.37
N PHE A 321 20.45 -5.61 -14.89
CA PHE A 321 19.86 -6.85 -14.44
C PHE A 321 20.64 -7.30 -13.21
N GLU A 322 19.95 -7.45 -12.09
CA GLU A 322 20.52 -8.08 -10.89
C GLU A 322 20.36 -9.59 -10.96
N ASP A 323 21.05 -10.30 -10.05
CA ASP A 323 20.83 -11.73 -9.87
C ASP A 323 19.35 -12.01 -9.62
N SER A 324 18.77 -12.83 -10.49
CA SER A 324 17.33 -13.07 -10.53
C SER A 324 17.03 -14.51 -10.91
N ARG A 325 15.77 -14.90 -10.73
CA ARG A 325 15.32 -16.25 -11.07
C ARG A 325 14.10 -16.20 -11.95
N LEU A 326 14.11 -16.96 -13.02
CA LEU A 326 12.92 -17.22 -13.82
C LEU A 326 12.39 -18.60 -13.44
N PHE A 327 11.20 -18.63 -12.87
CA PHE A 327 10.48 -19.85 -12.54
C PHE A 327 9.53 -20.18 -13.68
N ILE A 328 9.62 -21.39 -14.20
CA ILE A 328 8.70 -21.91 -15.21
C ILE A 328 7.88 -22.99 -14.56
N LYS A 329 6.57 -22.77 -14.50
CA LYS A 329 5.59 -23.66 -13.91
C LYS A 329 4.68 -24.23 -14.99
N LYS A 330 4.17 -25.43 -14.72
CA LYS A 330 3.06 -26.02 -15.45
C LYS A 330 2.05 -26.58 -14.45
N ASP A 331 0.80 -26.14 -14.52
CA ASP A 331 -0.26 -26.55 -13.59
C ASP A 331 0.18 -26.43 -12.12
N ASP A 332 0.75 -25.27 -11.75
CA ASP A 332 1.37 -24.94 -10.46
C ASP A 332 2.59 -25.78 -10.04
N ARG A 333 3.07 -26.68 -10.89
CA ARG A 333 4.28 -27.48 -10.63
C ARG A 333 5.50 -26.82 -11.27
N LEU A 334 6.55 -26.63 -10.47
CA LEU A 334 7.82 -26.11 -10.97
C LEU A 334 8.47 -27.09 -11.96
N VAL A 335 8.65 -26.65 -13.20
CA VAL A 335 9.30 -27.39 -14.29
C VAL A 335 10.78 -27.02 -14.42
N SER A 336 11.10 -25.73 -14.25
CA SER A 336 12.46 -25.21 -14.37
C SER A 336 12.68 -23.98 -13.49
N ASP A 337 13.87 -23.88 -12.91
CA ASP A 337 14.41 -22.68 -12.24
C ASP A 337 15.66 -22.25 -13.02
N VAL A 338 15.63 -21.03 -13.55
CA VAL A 338 16.71 -20.44 -14.33
C VAL A 338 17.34 -19.33 -13.49
N ALA A 339 18.57 -19.55 -13.06
CA ALA A 339 19.36 -18.49 -12.46
C ALA A 339 19.89 -17.56 -13.55
N ILE A 340 19.51 -16.28 -13.47
CA ILE A 340 20.03 -15.23 -14.35
C ILE A 340 21.06 -14.46 -13.55
N THR A 341 22.33 -14.63 -13.89
CA THR A 341 23.42 -13.82 -13.33
C THR A 341 23.31 -12.38 -13.79
N GLY A 342 23.54 -11.44 -12.88
CA GLY A 342 23.42 -10.02 -13.17
C GLY A 342 24.30 -9.53 -14.32
N PHE A 343 23.77 -8.65 -15.14
CA PHE A 343 24.46 -8.02 -16.27
C PHE A 343 23.96 -6.60 -16.50
N ALA A 344 24.72 -5.78 -17.21
CA ALA A 344 24.33 -4.44 -17.58
C ALA A 344 24.25 -4.29 -19.11
N VAL A 345 23.27 -3.51 -19.57
CA VAL A 345 23.10 -3.11 -20.97
C VAL A 345 23.03 -1.59 -21.00
N PRO A 346 24.11 -0.91 -21.46
CA PRO A 346 24.11 0.54 -21.57
C PRO A 346 22.97 1.08 -22.45
N ALA A 347 22.58 2.33 -22.22
CA ALA A 347 21.53 2.98 -23.02
C ALA A 347 21.84 2.95 -24.52
N GLY A 348 20.90 2.43 -25.33
CA GLY A 348 21.04 2.33 -26.79
C GLY A 348 21.89 1.16 -27.29
N GLU A 349 22.38 0.29 -26.40
CA GLU A 349 23.20 -0.86 -26.77
C GLU A 349 22.42 -2.18 -26.75
N THR A 350 22.97 -3.17 -27.45
CA THR A 350 22.49 -4.56 -27.45
C THR A 350 23.54 -5.46 -26.82
N ARG A 351 23.11 -6.36 -25.93
CA ARG A 351 23.98 -7.34 -25.29
C ARG A 351 23.42 -8.74 -25.48
N LEU A 352 24.32 -9.68 -25.78
CA LEU A 352 24.01 -11.10 -25.87
C LEU A 352 24.25 -11.76 -24.50
N VAL A 353 23.26 -12.49 -24.02
CA VAL A 353 23.21 -13.10 -22.69
C VAL A 353 22.83 -14.56 -22.84
N THR A 354 23.70 -15.47 -22.41
CA THR A 354 23.41 -16.90 -22.40
C THR A 354 22.58 -17.26 -21.18
N LEU A 355 21.39 -17.82 -21.41
CA LEU A 355 20.52 -18.36 -20.38
C LEU A 355 20.72 -19.87 -20.28
N VAL A 356 20.77 -20.41 -19.06
CA VAL A 356 20.97 -21.84 -18.79
C VAL A 356 19.84 -22.36 -17.91
N PHE A 357 19.04 -23.27 -18.48
CA PHE A 357 17.86 -23.86 -17.88
C PHE A 357 18.24 -25.20 -17.28
N ASN A 358 18.06 -25.32 -15.97
CA ASN A 358 18.06 -26.61 -15.29
C ASN A 358 16.63 -27.15 -15.29
N SER A 359 16.27 -27.85 -16.36
CA SER A 359 14.96 -28.48 -16.49
C SER A 359 14.92 -29.77 -15.67
N GLN A 360 13.98 -29.83 -14.73
CA GLN A 360 13.51 -31.08 -14.12
C GLN A 360 12.16 -31.42 -14.74
N SER A 361 12.15 -31.70 -16.03
CA SER A 361 10.91 -32.00 -16.73
C SER A 361 10.66 -33.51 -16.76
N ASP A 362 9.62 -33.96 -16.09
CA ASP A 362 9.06 -35.30 -16.27
C ASP A 362 8.12 -35.30 -17.49
N PHE A 363 8.65 -35.66 -18.65
CA PHE A 363 7.87 -35.78 -19.89
C PHE A 363 7.30 -37.20 -20.10
N SER A 364 7.34 -38.07 -19.10
CA SER A 364 6.98 -39.49 -19.26
C SER A 364 5.53 -39.75 -19.71
N GLY A 365 4.64 -38.75 -19.59
CA GLY A 365 3.24 -38.83 -20.01
C GLY A 365 2.88 -38.17 -21.36
N ALA A 366 3.82 -37.54 -22.07
CA ALA A 366 3.49 -36.79 -23.29
C ALA A 366 3.29 -37.73 -24.49
N THR A 367 2.05 -37.82 -25.00
CA THR A 367 1.71 -38.59 -26.21
C THR A 367 1.40 -37.65 -27.38
N LEU A 368 1.60 -38.08 -28.63
CA LEU A 368 1.37 -37.26 -29.83
C LEU A 368 -0.06 -36.67 -29.94
N GLY A 369 -1.04 -37.25 -29.24
CA GLY A 369 -2.43 -36.73 -29.17
C GLY A 369 -2.63 -35.58 -28.18
N SER A 370 -1.68 -35.32 -27.28
CA SER A 370 -1.81 -34.31 -26.22
C SER A 370 -1.07 -33.00 -26.52
N ILE A 371 -0.59 -32.78 -27.75
CA ILE A 371 0.24 -31.60 -28.11
C ILE A 371 -0.47 -30.27 -27.82
N ARG A 372 -1.79 -30.20 -27.94
CA ARG A 372 -2.56 -29.01 -27.53
C ARG A 372 -2.52 -28.79 -26.01
N HIS A 373 -2.71 -29.84 -25.21
CA HIS A 373 -2.55 -29.81 -23.75
C HIS A 373 -1.08 -29.70 -23.28
N ILE A 374 -0.12 -29.78 -24.20
CA ILE A 374 1.27 -29.51 -23.86
C ILE A 374 1.42 -28.03 -23.55
N PHE A 375 0.76 -27.12 -24.29
CA PHE A 375 0.95 -25.66 -24.18
C PHE A 375 -0.02 -24.96 -23.22
N SER A 376 -1.04 -25.63 -22.70
CA SER A 376 -1.92 -25.10 -21.66
C SER A 376 -1.26 -25.14 -20.27
N GLY A 377 -1.65 -24.20 -19.40
CA GLY A 377 -1.27 -24.20 -17.99
C GLY A 377 0.18 -23.84 -17.71
N TRP A 378 0.90 -23.28 -18.68
CA TRP A 378 2.25 -22.75 -18.45
C TRP A 378 2.19 -21.35 -17.86
N ASP A 379 3.01 -21.15 -16.85
CA ASP A 379 3.24 -19.87 -16.20
C ASP A 379 4.75 -19.62 -16.10
N MET A 380 5.18 -18.41 -16.44
CA MET A 380 6.57 -17.97 -16.32
C MET A 380 6.65 -16.73 -15.44
N GLU A 381 7.29 -16.87 -14.29
CA GLU A 381 7.44 -15.79 -13.32
C GLU A 381 8.91 -15.38 -13.20
N LEU A 382 9.19 -14.11 -13.49
CA LEU A 382 10.48 -13.50 -13.19
C LEU A 382 10.47 -12.95 -11.77
N HIS A 383 11.33 -13.51 -10.91
CA HIS A 383 11.48 -13.12 -9.52
C HIS A 383 12.70 -12.22 -9.36
N LEU A 384 12.42 -10.96 -9.01
CA LEU A 384 13.41 -9.92 -8.69
C LEU A 384 13.29 -9.56 -7.20
N GLN A 385 14.36 -9.09 -6.58
CA GLN A 385 14.27 -8.49 -5.25
C GLN A 385 14.19 -6.98 -5.38
N LEU A 386 13.10 -6.34 -4.94
CA LEU A 386 13.00 -4.88 -4.94
C LEU A 386 13.82 -4.22 -3.86
N PHE A 387 13.83 -4.85 -2.71
CA PHE A 387 14.61 -4.46 -1.56
C PHE A 387 15.01 -5.75 -0.84
N PRO A 388 16.06 -5.76 0.00
CA PRO A 388 16.38 -6.95 0.78
C PRO A 388 15.15 -7.54 1.49
N GLY A 389 14.73 -8.73 1.06
CA GLY A 389 13.55 -9.43 1.59
C GLY A 389 12.18 -9.03 1.03
N ILE A 390 12.10 -8.09 0.08
CA ILE A 390 10.86 -7.68 -0.59
C ILE A 390 10.90 -8.19 -2.05
N PRO A 391 10.10 -9.21 -2.40
CA PRO A 391 10.07 -9.78 -3.75
C PRO A 391 9.31 -8.87 -4.72
N PHE A 392 9.64 -9.00 -6.00
CA PHE A 392 8.95 -8.40 -7.12
C PHE A 392 8.83 -9.46 -8.20
N ILE A 393 7.62 -9.96 -8.32
CA ILE A 393 7.28 -11.05 -9.23
C ILE A 393 6.65 -10.39 -10.46
N VAL A 394 7.19 -10.70 -11.62
CA VAL A 394 6.64 -10.27 -12.89
C VAL A 394 6.21 -11.50 -13.65
N GLU A 395 4.92 -11.58 -13.94
CA GLU A 395 4.36 -12.58 -14.84
C GLU A 395 4.79 -12.25 -16.26
N VAL A 396 5.58 -13.13 -16.87
CA VAL A 396 6.17 -12.96 -18.21
C VAL A 396 5.30 -13.62 -19.26
N MET A 397 4.66 -14.74 -18.92
CA MET A 397 3.78 -15.48 -19.80
C MET A 397 2.80 -16.32 -18.98
N THR A 398 1.53 -16.26 -19.39
CA THR A 398 0.46 -17.12 -18.90
C THR A 398 -0.22 -17.71 -20.12
N ALA A 399 -0.12 -19.03 -20.29
CA ALA A 399 -0.90 -19.72 -21.30
C ALA A 399 -2.28 -20.06 -20.72
N GLU A 400 -3.23 -19.14 -20.87
CA GLU A 400 -4.63 -19.44 -20.58
C GLU A 400 -5.14 -20.52 -21.54
N ASP A 401 -5.95 -21.45 -21.04
CA ASP A 401 -6.74 -22.32 -21.89
C ASP A 401 -7.69 -21.42 -22.70
N GLU A 402 -7.47 -21.31 -24.02
CA GLU A 402 -8.47 -20.77 -24.94
C GLU A 402 -9.69 -21.72 -24.94
N ASP A 403 -10.57 -21.58 -23.95
CA ASP A 403 -11.94 -22.08 -23.98
C ASP A 403 -12.84 -21.00 -24.61
N GLU A 404 -12.81 -20.91 -25.95
CA GLU A 404 -13.98 -20.54 -26.77
C GLU A 404 -14.07 -21.40 -28.05
#